data_AF-A0A3D3TL11-F1
#
_entry.id   AF-A0A3D3TL11-F1
#
_cell.length_a   1.000
_cell.length_b   1.000
_cell.length_c   1.000
_cell.angle_alpha   90.00
_cell.angle_beta   90.00
_cell.angle_gamma   90.00
#
_symmetry.space_group_name_H-M   'P 1'
#
loop_
_entity.id
_entity.type
_entity.pdbx_description
1 polymer ?
#
loop_
_entity_poly.entity_id
_entity_poly.type
_entity_poly.pdbx_seq_one_letter_code
_entity_poly.pdbx_strand_id
1 'polypeptide(L)'
;FSRMVVEDLLGLNPVILEPATDYLERAEKIAGLYKGEMSDLEIFIEQRKIFIKEIPRVGFPDEDSEPAPPSTPQEISISGEGFIINLSEPYLASAGEFIVNESGRLEGLRIGLRIYNKVLSL
;
A
#
# COMPACT_ATOMS: atom_id res chain seq x y z
N PHE A 1 10.42 9.47 -6.65
CA PHE A 1 10.12 10.49 -5.60
C PHE A 1 8.67 10.33 -5.17
N SER A 2 8.36 10.46 -3.87
CA SER A 2 6.96 10.51 -3.43
C SER A 2 6.34 11.84 -3.86
N ARG A 3 5.01 11.89 -3.99
CA ARG A 3 4.27 13.11 -4.33
C ARG A 3 4.66 14.27 -3.41
N MET A 4 4.78 14.03 -2.11
CA MET A 4 5.16 15.02 -1.09
C MET A 4 6.55 15.63 -1.35
N VAL A 5 7.53 14.81 -1.74
CA VAL A 5 8.89 15.28 -2.08
C VAL A 5 8.89 16.10 -3.37
N VAL A 6 8.08 15.71 -4.36
CA VAL A 6 7.95 16.48 -5.61
C VAL A 6 7.24 17.81 -5.35
N GLU A 7 6.17 17.81 -4.56
CA GLU A 7 5.45 19.03 -4.18
C GLU A 7 6.36 20.01 -3.41
N ASP A 8 7.14 19.52 -2.44
CA ASP A 8 8.10 20.33 -1.69
C ASP A 8 9.20 20.91 -2.60
N LEU A 9 9.80 20.10 -3.48
CA LEU A 9 10.79 20.56 -4.46
C LEU A 9 10.24 21.61 -5.44
N LEU A 10 8.92 21.59 -5.69
CA LEU A 10 8.23 22.55 -6.55
C LEU A 10 7.70 23.78 -5.79
N GLY A 11 7.95 23.89 -4.49
CA GLY A 11 7.44 24.98 -3.65
C GLY A 11 5.92 24.94 -3.47
N LEU A 12 5.30 23.78 -3.68
CA LEU A 12 3.89 23.55 -3.39
C LEU A 12 3.75 23.21 -1.91
N ASN A 13 2.70 23.71 -1.26
CA ASN A 13 2.38 23.31 0.10
C ASN A 13 2.04 21.81 0.08
N PRO A 14 2.81 20.95 0.79
CA PRO A 14 2.54 19.52 0.79
C PRO A 14 1.15 19.27 1.34
N VAL A 15 0.35 18.52 0.58
CA VAL A 15 -1.00 18.15 1.02
C VAL A 15 -0.88 17.14 2.16
N ILE A 16 -1.32 17.53 3.36
CA ILE A 16 -1.47 16.60 4.48
C ILE A 16 -2.67 15.71 4.20
N LEU A 17 -2.42 14.41 4.05
CA LEU A 17 -3.46 13.42 3.85
C LEU A 17 -3.93 12.92 5.21
N GLU A 18 -5.18 13.22 5.55
CA GLU A 18 -5.81 12.78 6.80
C GLU A 18 -6.62 11.50 6.58
N PRO A 19 -6.66 10.57 7.56
CA PRO A 19 -7.58 9.44 7.55
C PRO A 19 -9.03 9.86 7.28
N ALA A 20 -9.69 9.16 6.35
CA ALA A 20 -11.13 9.32 6.13
C ALA A 20 -11.93 8.85 7.34
N THR A 21 -13.14 9.38 7.56
CA THR A 21 -14.02 8.92 8.65
C THR A 21 -14.57 7.51 8.42
N ASP A 22 -14.70 7.10 7.15
CA ASP A 22 -15.17 5.80 6.68
C ASP A 22 -14.01 4.85 6.31
N TYR A 23 -12.79 5.11 6.79
CA TYR A 23 -11.59 4.36 6.42
C TYR A 23 -11.72 2.84 6.60
N LEU A 24 -12.43 2.37 7.64
CA LEU A 24 -12.67 0.94 7.86
C LEU A 24 -13.59 0.30 6.81
N GLU A 25 -14.67 0.98 6.40
CA GLU A 25 -15.55 0.47 5.34
C GLU A 25 -14.80 0.41 4.00
N ARG A 26 -13.95 1.40 3.73
CA ARG A 26 -13.06 1.39 2.58
C ARG A 26 -12.04 0.24 2.67
N ALA A 27 -11.53 -0.03 3.86
CA ALA A 27 -10.58 -1.12 4.12
C ALA A 27 -11.13 -2.49 3.71
N GLU A 28 -12.40 -2.77 4.04
CA GLU A 28 -13.05 -4.03 3.70
C GLU A 28 -13.07 -4.29 2.18
N LYS A 29 -13.15 -3.23 1.37
CA LYS A 29 -13.17 -3.32 -0.10
C LYS A 29 -11.79 -3.58 -0.70
N ILE A 30 -10.72 -3.25 0.03
CA ILE A 30 -9.33 -3.35 -0.43
C ILE A 30 -8.54 -4.47 0.25
N ALA A 31 -9.02 -5.00 1.37
CA ALA A 31 -8.34 -6.08 2.08
C ALA A 31 -8.13 -7.29 1.16
N GLY A 32 -6.99 -7.95 1.33
CA GLY A 32 -6.59 -9.10 0.53
C GLY A 32 -5.14 -9.04 0.06
N LEU A 33 -4.82 -10.00 -0.81
CA LEU A 33 -3.50 -10.19 -1.37
C LEU A 33 -3.34 -9.44 -2.70
N TYR A 34 -2.18 -8.84 -2.89
CA TYR A 34 -1.77 -8.17 -4.12
C TYR A 34 -0.44 -8.76 -4.57
N LYS A 35 -0.36 -9.21 -5.83
CA LYS A 35 0.83 -9.81 -6.41
C LYS A 35 1.78 -8.78 -6.98
N GLY A 36 3.01 -8.77 -6.49
CA GLY A 36 4.11 -8.02 -7.07
C GLY A 36 5.12 -8.94 -7.76
N GLU A 37 6.14 -8.33 -8.34
CA GLU A 37 7.20 -9.03 -9.06
C GLU A 37 8.12 -9.79 -8.09
N MET A 38 8.66 -9.09 -7.08
CA MET A 38 9.62 -9.63 -6.10
C MET A 38 8.97 -10.07 -4.79
N SER A 39 7.81 -9.51 -4.49
CA SER A 39 7.08 -9.69 -3.23
C SER A 39 5.58 -9.53 -3.47
N ASP A 40 4.78 -10.22 -2.67
CA ASP A 40 3.37 -9.92 -2.55
C ASP A 40 3.14 -8.87 -1.45
N LEU A 41 2.03 -8.16 -1.51
CA LEU A 41 1.54 -7.31 -0.43
C LEU A 41 0.23 -7.88 0.11
N GLU A 42 0.11 -7.95 1.42
CA GLU A 42 -1.15 -8.27 2.10
C GLU A 42 -1.66 -7.03 2.82
N ILE A 43 -2.91 -6.64 2.54
CA ILE A 43 -3.67 -5.66 3.32
C ILE A 43 -4.69 -6.42 4.17
N PHE A 44 -4.66 -6.21 5.48
CA PHE A 44 -5.55 -6.90 6.41
C PHE A 44 -6.05 -5.97 7.52
N ILE A 45 -7.16 -6.37 8.15
CA ILE A 45 -7.77 -5.64 9.25
C ILE A 45 -7.61 -6.45 10.53
N GLU A 46 -7.05 -5.84 11.56
CA GLU A 46 -6.91 -6.44 12.89
C GLU A 46 -7.24 -5.41 13.96
N GLN A 47 -8.05 -5.77 14.96
CA GLN A 47 -8.44 -4.88 16.07
C GLN A 47 -8.93 -3.49 15.62
N ARG A 48 -9.70 -3.44 14.53
CA ARG A 48 -10.21 -2.19 13.92
C ARG A 48 -9.12 -1.23 13.42
N LYS A 49 -7.95 -1.76 13.10
CA LYS A 49 -6.85 -1.08 12.43
C LYS A 49 -6.55 -1.78 11.12
N ILE A 50 -5.96 -1.05 10.19
CA ILE A 50 -5.59 -1.57 8.87
C ILE A 50 -4.08 -1.71 8.85
N PHE A 51 -3.61 -2.85 8.40
CA PHE A 51 -2.21 -3.16 8.28
C PHE A 51 -1.85 -3.56 6.86
N ILE A 52 -0.61 -3.26 6.50
CA ILE A 52 0.02 -3.74 5.28
C ILE A 52 1.32 -4.45 5.63
N LYS A 53 1.63 -5.56 4.96
CA LYS A 53 2.95 -6.19 5.04
C LYS A 53 3.37 -6.72 3.68
N GLU A 54 4.68 -6.73 3.46
CA GLU A 54 5.33 -7.31 2.30
C GLU A 54 5.70 -8.77 2.58
N ILE A 55 5.45 -9.65 1.62
CA ILE A 55 5.76 -11.08 1.67
C ILE A 55 6.73 -11.37 0.53
N PRO A 56 8.04 -11.49 0.79
CA PRO A 56 9.03 -11.81 -0.25
C PRO A 56 8.68 -13.13 -0.95
N ARG A 57 8.77 -13.16 -2.29
CA ARG A 57 8.52 -14.37 -3.10
C ARG A 57 9.80 -15.08 -3.53
N VAL A 58 10.88 -14.32 -3.64
CA VAL A 58 12.18 -14.78 -4.09
C VAL A 58 13.18 -14.59 -2.96
N GLY A 59 14.16 -15.49 -2.89
CA GLY A 59 15.35 -15.21 -2.12
C GLY A 59 16.21 -14.15 -2.80
N PHE A 60 17.12 -13.56 -2.04
CA PHE A 60 18.13 -12.64 -2.53
C PHE A 60 19.46 -13.01 -1.88
N PRO A 61 20.60 -13.02 -2.62
CA PRO A 61 20.77 -12.53 -3.99
C PRO A 61 20.46 -13.53 -5.10
N ASP A 62 20.40 -14.83 -4.81
CA ASP A 62 20.21 -15.89 -5.82
C ASP A 62 18.75 -16.37 -5.86
N GLU A 63 18.23 -16.71 -7.06
CA GLU A 63 16.84 -17.16 -7.25
C GLU A 63 16.48 -18.39 -6.40
N ASP A 64 17.47 -19.27 -6.15
CA ASP A 64 17.31 -20.49 -5.34
C ASP A 64 17.38 -20.24 -3.83
N SER A 65 17.68 -19.02 -3.39
CA SER A 65 17.70 -18.69 -1.97
C SER A 65 16.30 -18.75 -1.38
N GLU A 66 16.19 -19.12 -0.10
CA GLU A 66 14.92 -19.03 0.60
C GLU A 66 14.46 -17.57 0.67
N PRO A 67 13.15 -17.29 0.48
CA PRO A 67 12.63 -15.94 0.64
C PRO A 67 12.85 -15.45 2.07
N ALA A 68 13.16 -14.16 2.19
CA ALA A 68 13.20 -13.50 3.49
C ALA A 68 11.81 -13.59 4.18
N PRO A 69 11.75 -13.55 5.52
CA PRO A 69 10.48 -13.52 6.23
C PRO A 69 9.65 -12.28 5.83
N PRO A 70 8.32 -12.34 5.97
CA PRO A 70 7.46 -11.18 5.76
C PRO A 70 7.89 -9.98 6.60
N SER A 71 7.70 -8.78 6.08
CA SER A 71 7.99 -7.55 6.81
C SER A 71 7.11 -7.46 8.06
N THR A 72 7.59 -6.74 9.08
CA THR A 72 6.74 -6.29 10.18
C THR A 72 5.52 -5.54 9.60
N PRO A 73 4.28 -5.87 10.02
CA PRO A 73 3.10 -5.15 9.58
C PRO A 73 3.18 -3.67 9.93
N GLN A 74 2.82 -2.82 8.96
CA GLN A 74 2.79 -1.38 9.10
C GLN A 74 1.33 -0.94 9.18
N GLU A 75 1.02 -0.13 10.19
CA GLU A 75 -0.31 0.48 10.31
C GLU A 75 -0.50 1.49 9.18
N ILE A 76 -1.63 1.38 8.47
CA ILE A 76 -2.02 2.28 7.39
C ILE A 76 -3.43 2.81 7.61
N SER A 77 -3.77 3.86 6.87
CA SER A 77 -5.15 4.32 6.72
C SER A 77 -5.45 4.66 5.26
N ILE A 78 -6.70 5.04 4.99
CA ILE A 78 -7.17 5.49 3.68
C ILE A 78 -7.60 6.95 3.83
N SER A 79 -7.03 7.84 3.02
CA SER A 79 -7.38 9.26 3.07
C SER A 79 -8.75 9.54 2.46
N GLY A 80 -9.31 10.73 2.71
CA GLY A 80 -10.59 11.16 2.13
C GLY A 80 -10.60 11.08 0.60
N GLU A 81 -9.46 11.40 -0.01
CA GLU A 81 -9.19 11.38 -1.45
C GLU A 81 -8.92 9.96 -1.99
N GLY A 82 -8.84 8.94 -1.12
CA GLY A 82 -8.69 7.55 -1.52
C GLY A 82 -7.24 7.08 -1.67
N PHE A 83 -6.26 7.79 -1.08
CA PHE A 83 -4.88 7.30 -1.02
C PHE A 83 -4.68 6.36 0.17
N ILE A 84 -3.82 5.36 0.04
CA ILE A 84 -3.24 4.70 1.23
C ILE A 84 -2.25 5.68 1.86
N ILE A 85 -2.30 5.82 3.18
CA ILE A 85 -1.33 6.58 3.96
C ILE A 85 -0.70 5.69 5.03
N ASN A 86 0.60 5.77 5.17
CA ASN A 86 1.32 4.99 6.16
C ASN A 86 1.45 5.76 7.48
N LEU A 87 1.14 5.08 8.58
CA LEU A 87 1.16 5.62 9.94
C LEU A 87 2.35 5.12 10.76
N SER A 88 3.24 4.33 10.16
CA SER A 88 4.38 3.70 10.83
C SER A 88 5.71 4.22 10.28
N GLU A 89 6.66 4.49 11.18
CA GLU A 89 8.06 4.75 10.80
C GLU A 89 8.73 3.50 10.21
N PRO A 90 9.72 3.63 9.30
CA PRO A 90 10.29 4.87 8.75
C PRO A 90 9.49 5.44 7.57
N TYR A 91 8.31 4.88 7.30
CA TYR A 91 7.50 5.18 6.12
C TYR A 91 6.39 6.19 6.40
N LEU A 92 6.44 6.87 7.55
CA LEU A 92 5.40 7.81 7.98
C LEU A 92 5.10 8.82 6.87
N ALA A 93 3.81 9.02 6.60
CA ALA A 93 3.31 9.89 5.53
C ALA A 93 3.68 9.47 4.08
N SER A 94 4.28 8.29 3.88
CA SER A 94 4.32 7.68 2.54
C SER A 94 2.90 7.35 2.09
N ALA A 95 2.66 7.52 0.79
CA ALA A 95 1.35 7.31 0.19
C ALA A 95 1.39 6.27 -0.92
N GLY A 96 0.29 5.55 -1.06
CA GLY A 96 0.02 4.62 -2.16
C GLY A 96 -1.28 4.97 -2.88
N GLU A 97 -1.37 4.56 -4.14
CA GLU A 97 -2.48 4.86 -5.02
C GLU A 97 -3.13 3.58 -5.54
N PHE A 98 -4.44 3.50 -5.43
CA PHE A 98 -5.19 2.41 -6.05
C PHE A 98 -5.21 2.56 -7.57
N ILE A 99 -4.99 1.45 -8.25
CA ILE A 99 -5.13 1.34 -9.70
C ILE A 99 -6.53 0.80 -9.96
N VAL A 100 -7.36 1.61 -10.61
CA VAL A 100 -8.73 1.26 -11.00
C VAL A 100 -8.85 1.25 -12.52
N ASN A 101 -9.65 0.35 -13.07
CA ASN A 101 -9.94 0.35 -14.50
C ASN A 101 -11.06 1.33 -14.88
N GLU A 102 -11.39 1.37 -16.17
CA GLU A 102 -12.44 2.23 -16.73
C GLU A 102 -13.82 1.99 -16.10
N SER A 103 -14.08 0.79 -15.57
CA SER A 103 -15.33 0.46 -14.86
C SER A 103 -15.33 0.85 -13.37
N GLY A 104 -14.25 1.44 -12.87
CA GLY A 104 -14.06 1.76 -11.46
C GLY A 104 -13.70 0.55 -10.58
N ARG A 105 -13.42 -0.61 -11.17
CA ARG A 105 -13.01 -1.81 -10.42
C ARG A 105 -11.55 -1.67 -10.01
N LEU A 106 -11.26 -2.00 -8.75
CA LEU A 106 -9.91 -2.06 -8.22
C LEU A 106 -9.11 -3.21 -8.86
N GLU A 107 -8.00 -2.88 -9.51
CA GLU A 107 -7.11 -3.83 -10.18
C GLU A 107 -5.73 -3.92 -9.51
N GLY A 108 -5.33 -2.94 -8.71
CA GLY A 108 -4.05 -3.01 -8.02
C GLY A 108 -3.76 -1.83 -7.11
N LEU A 109 -2.50 -1.78 -6.67
CA LEU A 109 -1.95 -0.77 -5.79
C LEU A 109 -0.55 -0.38 -6.28
N ARG A 110 -0.30 0.93 -6.37
CA ARG A 110 1.03 1.50 -6.56
C ARG A 110 1.54 2.07 -5.24
N ILE A 111 2.64 1.56 -4.72
CA ILE A 111 3.28 2.04 -3.48
C ILE A 111 4.78 1.74 -3.51
N GLY A 112 5.60 2.63 -2.93
CA GLY A 112 7.06 2.42 -2.87
C GLY A 112 7.72 2.25 -4.25
N LEU A 113 7.20 2.96 -5.27
CA LEU A 113 7.63 2.85 -6.68
C LEU A 113 7.36 1.49 -7.35
N ARG A 114 6.58 0.61 -6.73
CA ARG A 114 6.20 -0.71 -7.26
C ARG A 114 4.71 -0.78 -7.54
N ILE A 115 4.33 -1.72 -8.40
CA ILE A 115 2.93 -2.03 -8.73
C ILE A 115 2.63 -3.45 -8.24
N TYR A 116 1.49 -3.59 -7.56
CA TYR A 116 0.98 -4.87 -7.07
C TYR A 116 -0.44 -5.08 -7.60
N ASN A 117 -0.66 -6.17 -8.31
CA ASN A 117 -1.94 -6.50 -8.92
C ASN A 117 -2.85 -7.19 -7.91
N LYS A 118 -4.09 -6.72 -7.75
CA LYS A 118 -5.05 -7.33 -6.83
C LYS A 118 -5.32 -8.77 -7.24
N VAL A 119 -5.19 -9.70 -6.29
CA VAL A 119 -5.63 -11.09 -6.50
C VAL A 119 -7.14 -11.12 -6.33
N LEU A 120 -7.85 -11.39 -7.43
CA LEU A 120 -9.28 -11.64 -7.36
C LEU A 120 -9.49 -12.98 -6.66
N SER A 121 -10.25 -13.00 -5.56
CA SER A 121 -10.81 -14.25 -5.04
C SER A 121 -11.75 -14.81 -6.11
N LEU A 122 -11.47 -16.04 -6.56
CA LEU A 122 -12.36 -16.83 -7.43
C LEU A 122 -13.66 -17.18 -6.70
#